data_AF-A0A9D7FT77-F1
#
_entry.id   AF-A0A9D7FT77-F1
#
_cell.length_a   1.000
_cell.length_b   1.000
_cell.length_c   1.000
_cell.angle_alpha   90.00
_cell.angle_beta   90.00
_cell.angle_gamma   90.00
#
_symmetry.space_group_name_H-M   'P 1'
#
loop_
_entity.id
_entity.type
_entity.pdbx_description
1 polymer ?
#
loop_
_entity_poly.entity_id
_entity_poly.type
_entity_poly.pdbx_seq_one_letter_code
_entity_poly.pdbx_strand_id
1 'polypeptide(L)'
;MKSIRGQEGCHLHDPLAAVALLNPEIIETVGIIPSIDLKTGKTDVLSEDPHSVVRVVRSFDNAKFQELLLKGIGVAFETASRPALLE
;
A
#
# COMPACT_ATOMS: atom_id res chain seq x y z
N MET A 1 -4.60 -31.10 -5.61
CA MET A 1 -4.09 -29.72 -5.76
C MET A 1 -3.23 -29.40 -4.54
N LYS A 2 -1.94 -29.09 -4.74
CA LYS A 2 -1.05 -28.71 -3.63
C LYS A 2 -1.40 -27.28 -3.19
N SER A 3 -1.92 -27.14 -1.98
CA SER A 3 -2.09 -25.84 -1.31
C SER A 3 -0.73 -25.15 -1.22
N ILE A 4 -0.65 -23.95 -1.78
CA ILE A 4 0.55 -23.09 -1.73
C ILE A 4 0.50 -22.40 -0.36
N ARG A 5 1.15 -22.98 0.65
CA ARG A 5 1.19 -22.50 2.05
C ARG A 5 1.93 -21.16 2.25
N GLY A 6 1.77 -20.20 1.34
CA GLY A 6 2.42 -18.88 1.39
C GLY A 6 1.53 -17.70 1.00
N GLN A 7 0.25 -17.94 0.64
CA GLN A 7 -0.72 -16.90 0.29
C GLN A 7 -1.80 -16.66 1.36
N GLU A 8 -1.77 -17.40 2.46
CA GLU A 8 -2.70 -17.24 3.60
C GLU A 8 -2.12 -16.30 4.67
N GLY A 9 -1.46 -15.23 4.24
CA GLY A 9 -0.89 -14.22 5.13
C GLY A 9 -1.83 -13.02 5.30
N CYS A 10 -1.75 -12.33 6.44
CA CYS A 10 -2.35 -11.01 6.58
C CYS A 10 -1.53 -10.01 5.76
N HIS A 11 -2.08 -9.54 4.65
CA HIS A 11 -1.46 -8.54 3.81
C HIS A 11 -1.77 -7.13 4.34
N LEU A 12 -0.75 -6.28 4.40
CA LEU A 12 -0.86 -4.89 4.84
C LEU A 12 -1.19 -3.96 3.66
N HIS A 13 -2.30 -4.23 2.96
CA HIS A 13 -2.69 -3.50 1.75
C HIS A 13 -2.90 -2.00 2.00
N ASP A 14 -3.84 -1.65 2.89
CA ASP A 14 -4.17 -0.25 3.16
C ASP A 14 -3.04 0.50 3.89
N PRO A 15 -2.33 -0.10 4.87
CA PRO A 15 -1.15 0.52 5.44
C PRO A 15 -0.07 0.83 4.40
N LEU A 16 0.17 -0.05 3.43
CA LEU A 16 1.11 0.22 2.35
C LEU A 16 0.66 1.41 1.50
N ALA A 17 -0.63 1.49 1.15
CA ALA A 17 -1.16 2.63 0.41
C ALA A 17 -0.97 3.96 1.15
N ALA A 18 -1.22 3.99 2.46
CA ALA A 18 -1.04 5.18 3.29
C ALA A 18 0.43 5.59 3.43
N VAL A 19 1.33 4.63 3.68
CA VAL A 19 2.76 4.91 3.82
C VAL A 19 3.35 5.39 2.48
N ALA A 20 2.96 4.78 1.37
CA ALA A 20 3.39 5.16 0.03
C ALA A 20 2.91 6.56 -0.38
N LEU A 21 1.72 6.97 0.06
CA LEU A 21 1.22 8.34 -0.16
C LEU A 21 2.09 9.39 0.55
N LEU A 22 2.55 9.08 1.76
CA LEU A 22 3.35 9.99 2.59
C LEU A 22 4.85 9.95 2.26
N ASN A 23 5.34 8.83 1.73
CA ASN A 23 6.76 8.58 1.45
C ASN A 23 6.88 7.96 0.05
N PRO A 24 6.63 8.73 -1.03
CA PRO A 24 6.59 8.20 -2.39
C PRO A 24 7.94 7.64 -2.86
N GLU A 25 9.05 8.00 -2.21
CA GLU A 25 10.39 7.49 -2.50
C GLU A 25 10.56 6.00 -2.22
N ILE A 26 9.65 5.38 -1.46
CA ILE A 26 9.73 3.95 -1.13
C ILE A 26 9.11 3.05 -2.21
N ILE A 27 8.42 3.63 -3.20
CA ILE A 27 7.70 2.87 -4.23
C ILE A 27 8.26 3.16 -5.62
N GLU A 28 8.20 2.15 -6.50
CA GLU A 28 8.36 2.35 -7.94
C GLU A 28 7.00 2.20 -8.60
N THR A 29 6.66 3.16 -9.47
CA THR A 29 5.38 3.15 -10.17
C THR A 29 5.56 3.17 -11.68
N VAL A 30 4.65 2.49 -12.37
CA VAL A 30 4.49 2.60 -13.83
C VAL A 30 3.15 3.24 -14.15
N GLY A 31 3.13 4.13 -15.15
CA GLY A 31 1.87 4.66 -15.68
C GLY A 31 1.19 3.63 -16.58
N ILE A 32 -0.13 3.49 -16.47
CA ILE A 32 -0.91 2.51 -17.24
C ILE A 32 -2.15 3.14 -17.86
N ILE A 33 -2.63 2.56 -18.96
CA ILE A 33 -3.99 2.76 -19.44
C ILE A 33 -4.85 1.59 -18.90
N PRO A 34 -5.71 1.82 -17.88
CA PRO A 34 -6.52 0.76 -17.31
C PRO A 34 -7.76 0.48 -18.17
N SER A 35 -8.24 -0.76 -18.11
CA SER A 35 -9.60 -1.15 -18.54
C SER A 35 -10.32 -1.79 -17.36
N ILE A 36 -11.54 -1.34 -17.08
CA ILE A 36 -12.36 -1.87 -15.98
C ILE A 36 -13.55 -2.62 -16.58
N ASP A 37 -13.66 -3.91 -16.27
CA ASP A 37 -14.87 -4.68 -16.56
C ASP A 37 -15.96 -4.31 -15.55
N LEU A 38 -16.97 -3.59 -16.01
CA LEU A 38 -18.08 -3.12 -15.18
C LEU A 38 -18.99 -4.23 -14.64
N LYS A 39 -18.90 -5.46 -15.17
CA LYS A 39 -19.67 -6.59 -14.65
C LYS A 39 -18.97 -7.30 -13.50
N THR A 40 -17.64 -7.40 -13.56
CA THR A 40 -16.84 -8.17 -12.59
C THR A 40 -16.02 -7.30 -11.63
N GLY A 41 -15.86 -6.01 -11.93
CA GLY A 41 -14.96 -5.10 -11.21
C GLY A 41 -13.48 -5.35 -11.51
N LYS A 42 -13.16 -6.28 -12.43
CA LYS A 42 -11.78 -6.59 -12.78
C LYS A 42 -11.12 -5.39 -13.46
N THR A 43 -9.94 -5.03 -12.98
CA THR A 43 -9.07 -4.03 -13.63
C THR A 43 -7.97 -4.76 -14.39
N ASP A 44 -7.90 -4.52 -15.70
CA ASP A 44 -6.85 -5.00 -16.60
C ASP A 44 -5.94 -3.84 -17.04
N VAL A 45 -4.70 -4.15 -17.40
CA VAL A 45 -3.75 -3.20 -18.01
C VAL A 45 -3.84 -3.36 -19.52
N LEU A 46 -4.31 -2.34 -20.23
CA LEU A 46 -4.33 -2.35 -21.70
C LEU A 46 -2.91 -2.12 -22.26
N SER A 47 -2.21 -1.12 -21.72
CA SER A 47 -0.83 -0.79 -22.07
C SER A 47 -0.16 0.02 -20.96
N GLU A 48 1.18 0.08 -21.01
CA GLU A 48 1.96 1.04 -20.21
C GLU A 48 2.06 2.37 -20.96
N ASP A 49 1.93 3.47 -20.22
CA ASP A 49 2.04 4.84 -20.75
C ASP A 49 2.73 5.73 -19.69
N PRO A 50 3.95 6.24 -19.93
CA PRO A 50 4.64 7.08 -18.96
C PRO A 50 3.92 8.40 -18.66
N HIS A 51 3.02 8.85 -19.54
CA HIS A 51 2.24 10.07 -19.39
C HIS A 51 0.86 9.84 -18.74
N SER A 52 0.50 8.60 -18.42
CA SER A 52 -0.78 8.31 -17.76
C SER A 52 -0.85 8.90 -16.36
N VAL A 53 -2.03 9.40 -16.02
CA VAL A 53 -2.40 9.85 -14.67
C VAL A 53 -2.63 8.68 -13.71
N VAL A 54 -2.95 7.49 -14.23
CA VAL A 54 -3.12 6.28 -13.42
C VAL A 54 -1.78 5.58 -13.32
N ARG A 55 -1.24 5.52 -12.11
CA ARG A 55 0.04 4.90 -11.81
C ARG A 55 -0.15 3.73 -10.86
N VAL A 56 0.48 2.60 -11.16
CA VAL A 56 0.43 1.39 -10.33
C VAL A 56 1.79 1.10 -9.72
N VAL A 57 1.79 0.67 -8.46
CA VAL A 57 3.00 0.25 -7.75
C VAL A 57 3.48 -1.09 -8.32
N ARG A 58 4.74 -1.15 -8.72
CA ARG A 58 5.40 -2.38 -9.21
C ARG A 58 6.27 -3.03 -8.16
N SER A 59 6.92 -2.21 -7.36
CA SER A 59 7.82 -2.63 -6.29
C SER A 59 7.79 -1.59 -5.16
N PHE A 60 8.25 -1.99 -3.99
CA PHE A 60 8.47 -1.08 -2.87
C PHE A 60 9.62 -1.59 -1.99
N ASP A 61 10.26 -0.67 -1.26
CA ASP A 61 11.26 -1.02 -0.25
C ASP A 61 10.53 -1.55 1.00
N ASN A 62 10.54 -2.88 1.15
CA ASN A 62 9.88 -3.54 2.27
C ASN A 62 10.52 -3.21 3.63
N ALA A 63 11.84 -3.03 3.70
CA ALA A 63 12.51 -2.71 4.96
C ALA A 63 12.13 -1.31 5.41
N LYS A 64 12.14 -0.35 4.47
CA LYS A 64 11.73 1.03 4.76
C LYS A 64 10.26 1.13 5.11
N PHE A 65 9.40 0.40 4.39
CA PHE A 65 7.98 0.32 4.72
C PHE A 65 7.75 -0.17 6.16
N GLN A 66 8.43 -1.24 6.58
CA GLN A 66 8.29 -1.78 7.94
C GLN A 66 8.77 -0.78 9.01
N GLU A 67 9.90 -0.11 8.78
CA GLU A 67 10.41 0.95 9.67
C GLU A 67 9.38 2.07 9.85
N LEU A 68 8.87 2.61 8.73
CA LEU A 68 7.91 3.72 8.72
C LEU A 68 6.58 3.32 9.38
N LEU A 69 6.09 2.11 9.09
CA LEU A 69 4.86 1.60 9.67
C LEU A 69 4.98 1.47 11.20
N LEU A 70 6.04 0.84 11.69
CA LEU A 70 6.25 0.65 13.13
C LEU A 70 6.44 1.99 13.85
N LYS A 71 7.16 2.94 13.23
CA LYS A 71 7.30 4.29 13.77
C LYS A 71 5.95 5.00 13.85
N GLY A 72 5.12 4.91 12.81
CA GLY A 72 3.78 5.50 12.80
C GLY A 72 2.84 4.90 13.85
N ILE A 73 2.84 3.57 13.98
CA ILE A 73 2.08 2.85 15.01
C ILE A 73 2.55 3.25 16.41
N GLY A 74 3.87 3.29 16.65
CA GLY A 74 4.45 3.70 17.93
C GLY A 74 3.98 5.10 18.35
N VAL A 75 4.02 6.07 17.44
CA VAL A 75 3.50 7.43 17.69
C VAL A 75 2.01 7.42 18.02
N ALA A 76 1.20 6.62 17.31
CA ALA A 76 -0.22 6.49 17.60
C ALA A 76 -0.48 5.91 19.00
N PHE A 77 0.29 4.90 19.41
CA PHE A 77 0.21 4.34 20.77
C PHE A 77 0.62 5.35 21.84
N GLU A 78 1.71 6.08 21.65
CA GLU A 78 2.14 7.13 22.60
C GLU A 78 1.10 8.25 22.71
N THR A 79 0.47 8.61 21.60
CA THR A 79 -0.57 9.65 21.55
C THR A 79 -1.87 9.17 22.20
N ALA A 80 -2.28 7.92 21.96
CA ALA A 80 -3.48 7.34 22.56
C ALA A 80 -3.30 6.95 24.04
N SER A 81 -2.06 6.65 24.45
CA SER A 81 -1.71 6.29 25.84
C SER A 81 -1.37 7.49 26.71
N ARG A 82 -1.16 8.69 26.12
CA ARG A 82 -1.27 9.95 26.86
C ARG A 82 -2.71 10.03 27.33
N PRO A 83 -3.01 9.77 28.61
CA PRO A 83 -4.38 9.67 29.03
C PRO A 83 -5.03 11.04 28.89
N ALA A 84 -6.36 11.03 28.89
CA ALA A 84 -7.20 12.15 29.31
C ALA A 84 -6.85 12.60 30.76
N LEU A 85 -5.59 13.00 31.00
CA LEU A 85 -5.05 13.57 32.25
C LEU A 85 -5.28 15.08 32.32
N LEU A 86 -6.19 15.60 31.50
CA LEU A 86 -6.63 16.99 31.51
C LEU A 86 -8.16 17.03 31.39
N GLU A 87 -8.85 16.31 32.27
CA GLU A 87 -10.21 16.66 32.72
C GLU A 87 -10.27 16.62 34.24
#